data_AF-A0A517QMA4-F1
#
_entry.id   AF-A0A517QMA4-F1
#
_cell.length_a   1.000
_cell.length_b   1.000
_cell.length_c   1.000
_cell.angle_alpha   90.00
_cell.angle_beta   90.00
_cell.angle_gamma   90.00
#
_symmetry.space_group_name_H-M   'P 1'
#
loop_
_entity.id
_entity.type
_entity.pdbx_description
1 polymer ?
#
loop_
_entity_poly.entity_id
_entity_poly.type
_entity_poly.pdbx_seq_one_letter_code
_entity_poly.pdbx_strand_id
1 'polypeptide(L)'
;MHRSSLAICLCCSAMVLALPIEGFSQKKVEKPKDYNPSEKKIPSNLPTALQAKRMYGQSPQQLESASRSAFLRSLMPLEDHLRYMAMARDARLSGSDLTQKQKIEAWGQYREQIAEIVPKIQQFNQPGATGWASELAWAKYAITRADQRIAELADNPVQLASARSEAQQASQQLLSQTEFDYALGMSTLSDLTYAKDRYLASNDADRDRRLGQLAGVKAMQEAWNRRGAGIGRADKILETEVAQNLLRFQETLKSGEPKEIAAQMASLDRVSRQHFQTSVEYFKNGTAPLHQLTNSILLRQRLQQLQREAPELANKDSKRAFQEDWNTLQQAAASKTDRRGRIQADLLAIDLLSVSVNSDK
;
A
#
# COMPACT_ATOMS: atom_id res chain seq x y z
N MET A 1 -36.41 -13.84 43.35
CA MET A 1 -35.31 -14.80 43.49
C MET A 1 -35.75 -16.12 42.87
N HIS A 2 -35.42 -16.36 41.60
CA HIS A 2 -35.73 -17.62 40.93
C HIS A 2 -34.50 -18.12 40.17
N ARG A 3 -34.03 -19.30 40.58
CA ARG A 3 -33.20 -20.19 39.79
C ARG A 3 -34.12 -20.96 38.85
N SER A 4 -33.75 -21.07 37.58
CA SER A 4 -34.26 -22.12 36.69
C SER A 4 -33.15 -22.59 35.77
N SER A 5 -32.69 -23.81 36.01
CA SER A 5 -32.08 -24.69 35.00
C SER A 5 -33.14 -25.05 33.97
N LEU A 6 -32.77 -25.18 32.69
CA LEU A 6 -33.37 -26.19 31.82
C LEU A 6 -32.47 -26.46 30.59
N ALA A 7 -31.99 -27.70 30.52
CA ALA A 7 -31.55 -28.37 29.31
C ALA A 7 -32.77 -29.05 28.66
N ILE A 8 -32.74 -29.25 27.34
CA ILE A 8 -33.44 -30.28 26.50
C ILE A 8 -33.14 -29.89 25.03
N CYS A 9 -32.36 -30.67 24.26
CA CYS A 9 -32.69 -31.88 23.45
C CYS A 9 -32.96 -31.48 21.97
N LEU A 10 -32.10 -31.74 20.97
CA LEU A 10 -31.81 -32.98 20.19
C LEU A 10 -32.78 -33.27 19.01
N CYS A 11 -32.15 -33.68 17.89
CA CYS A 11 -32.66 -34.37 16.68
C CYS A 11 -33.28 -33.49 15.56
N CYS A 12 -32.99 -33.66 14.26
CA CYS A 12 -32.90 -34.91 13.49
C CYS A 12 -31.86 -34.90 12.33
N SER A 13 -31.47 -36.12 11.98
CA SER A 13 -30.54 -36.61 10.95
C SER A 13 -31.16 -36.79 9.56
N ALA A 14 -30.29 -36.86 8.53
CA ALA A 14 -30.31 -37.80 7.38
C ALA A 14 -28.94 -37.68 6.66
N MET A 15 -28.00 -38.65 6.59
CA MET A 15 -28.00 -40.01 5.98
C MET A 15 -28.43 -39.95 4.48
N VAL A 16 -27.78 -40.50 3.43
CA VAL A 16 -26.73 -41.50 3.14
C VAL A 16 -26.26 -41.23 1.68
N LEU A 17 -25.02 -41.57 1.30
CA LEU A 17 -24.71 -42.47 0.15
C LEU A 17 -23.21 -42.57 -0.11
N ALA A 18 -22.66 -43.69 0.34
CA ALA A 18 -21.44 -44.28 -0.17
C ALA A 18 -21.72 -44.93 -1.54
N LEU A 19 -20.80 -44.76 -2.49
CA LEU A 19 -20.72 -45.58 -3.70
C LEU A 19 -19.36 -46.28 -3.74
N PRO A 20 -19.30 -47.54 -4.22
CA PRO A 20 -18.07 -48.30 -4.34
C PRO A 20 -17.37 -47.94 -5.66
N ILE A 21 -16.04 -47.85 -5.64
CA ILE A 21 -15.23 -47.83 -6.87
C ILE A 21 -14.20 -48.95 -6.73
N GLU A 22 -14.54 -50.12 -7.26
CA GLU A 22 -13.55 -51.10 -7.70
C GLU A 22 -13.13 -50.78 -9.14
N GLY A 23 -11.85 -51.01 -9.44
CA GLY A 23 -11.38 -51.26 -10.80
C GLY A 23 -10.76 -50.08 -11.54
N PHE A 24 -9.55 -49.66 -11.16
CA PHE A 24 -8.62 -49.07 -12.13
C PHE A 24 -7.24 -49.72 -12.08
N SER A 25 -6.91 -50.31 -13.22
CA SER A 25 -5.66 -50.94 -13.64
C SER A 25 -4.40 -50.21 -13.15
N GLN A 26 -3.48 -50.95 -12.55
CA GLN A 26 -2.12 -50.52 -12.26
C GLN A 26 -1.35 -50.26 -13.56
N LYS A 27 -1.42 -49.03 -14.09
CA LYS A 27 -0.38 -48.52 -14.97
C LYS A 27 0.84 -48.15 -14.12
N LYS A 28 2.01 -48.72 -14.45
CA LYS A 28 3.32 -48.31 -13.93
C LYS A 28 3.44 -46.78 -13.98
N VAL A 29 3.41 -46.14 -12.82
CA VAL A 29 3.86 -44.76 -12.68
C VAL A 29 5.38 -44.79 -12.72
N GLU A 30 5.97 -44.36 -13.83
CA GLU A 30 7.38 -44.02 -13.86
C GLU A 30 7.65 -42.96 -12.79
N LYS A 31 8.63 -43.22 -11.92
CA LYS A 31 9.11 -42.24 -10.94
C LYS A 31 9.44 -40.94 -11.68
N PRO A 32 8.95 -39.77 -11.24
CA PRO A 32 9.42 -38.50 -11.76
C PRO A 32 10.93 -38.44 -11.58
N LYS A 33 11.68 -38.19 -12.67
CA LYS A 33 13.12 -37.93 -12.61
C LYS A 33 13.38 -36.85 -11.56
N ASP A 34 14.29 -37.15 -10.63
CA ASP A 34 14.77 -36.21 -9.63
C ASP A 34 15.17 -34.89 -10.29
N TYR A 35 14.37 -33.85 -10.08
CA TYR A 35 14.78 -32.49 -10.37
C TYR A 35 15.82 -32.10 -9.32
N ASN A 36 17.08 -32.25 -9.68
CA ASN A 36 18.21 -31.76 -8.91
C ASN A 36 18.54 -30.35 -9.40
N PRO A 37 18.20 -29.27 -8.68
CA PRO A 37 18.64 -27.92 -9.04
C PRO A 37 20.10 -27.75 -8.59
N SER A 38 21.01 -28.51 -9.20
CA SER A 38 22.43 -28.23 -9.09
C SER A 38 22.68 -26.87 -9.75
N GLU A 39 22.88 -25.87 -8.89
CA GLU A 39 23.69 -24.66 -9.09
C GLU A 39 23.98 -24.30 -10.56
N LYS A 40 22.98 -23.73 -11.24
CA LYS A 40 23.32 -22.82 -12.34
C LYS A 40 23.94 -21.57 -11.71
N LYS A 41 25.27 -21.56 -11.63
CA LYS A 41 26.06 -20.36 -11.35
C LYS A 41 25.50 -19.22 -12.19
N ILE A 42 24.99 -18.20 -11.49
CA ILE A 42 24.49 -16.96 -12.07
C ILE A 42 25.65 -16.37 -12.88
N PRO A 43 25.51 -16.14 -14.20
CA PRO A 43 26.50 -15.39 -14.94
C PRO A 43 26.61 -14.00 -14.30
N SER A 44 27.79 -13.65 -13.79
CA SER A 44 28.08 -12.41 -13.07
C SER A 44 28.07 -11.15 -13.93
N ASN A 45 27.60 -11.24 -15.18
CA ASN A 45 27.45 -10.12 -16.08
C ASN A 45 25.96 -9.99 -16.44
N LEU A 46 25.24 -9.22 -15.61
CA LEU A 46 23.94 -8.67 -15.96
C LEU A 46 24.09 -7.90 -17.29
N PRO A 47 23.29 -8.18 -18.34
CA PRO A 47 23.37 -7.42 -19.57
C PRO A 47 23.02 -5.95 -19.28
N THR A 48 24.00 -5.08 -19.44
CA THR A 48 23.92 -3.61 -19.43
C THR A 48 22.83 -3.07 -20.36
N ALA A 49 22.31 -3.90 -21.27
CA ALA A 49 21.18 -3.63 -22.16
C ALA A 49 19.84 -3.36 -21.45
N LEU A 50 19.65 -3.77 -20.18
CA LEU A 50 18.50 -3.39 -19.36
C LEU A 50 18.70 -2.09 -18.55
N GLN A 51 19.91 -1.53 -18.53
CA GLN A 51 20.29 -0.41 -17.65
C GLN A 51 20.33 0.98 -18.32
N ALA A 52 20.13 1.13 -19.63
CA ALA A 52 20.40 2.43 -20.28
C ALA A 52 19.38 2.94 -21.32
N LYS A 53 18.26 2.26 -21.59
CA LYS A 53 17.25 2.73 -22.55
C LYS A 53 15.82 2.31 -22.20
N ARG A 54 15.17 2.97 -21.23
CA ARG A 54 13.69 2.95 -21.08
C ARG A 54 13.14 4.32 -20.65
N MET A 55 12.87 5.14 -21.67
CA MET A 55 11.71 6.04 -21.84
C MET A 55 11.35 7.04 -20.71
N TYR A 56 11.98 8.21 -20.74
CA TYR A 56 11.62 9.40 -19.95
C TYR A 56 10.30 10.10 -20.37
N GLY A 57 9.49 9.52 -21.27
CA GLY A 57 8.27 10.15 -21.77
C GLY A 57 6.99 9.31 -21.67
N GLN A 58 7.06 8.07 -21.17
CA GLN A 58 5.91 7.14 -21.19
C GLN A 58 5.64 6.41 -19.86
N SER A 59 6.42 6.62 -18.80
CA SER A 59 6.29 5.83 -17.56
C SER A 59 5.00 6.10 -16.74
N PRO A 60 4.48 7.35 -16.60
CA PRO A 60 3.25 7.57 -15.82
C PRO A 60 1.99 6.98 -16.49
N GLN A 61 1.83 7.21 -17.80
CA GLN A 61 0.69 6.68 -18.57
C GLN A 61 0.73 5.15 -18.64
N GLN A 62 1.93 4.55 -18.80
CA GLN A 62 2.09 3.10 -18.78
C GLN A 62 1.75 2.53 -17.40
N LEU A 63 2.17 3.17 -16.31
CA LEU A 63 1.82 2.76 -14.95
C LEU A 63 0.31 2.80 -14.71
N GLU A 64 -0.37 3.86 -15.15
CA GLU A 64 -1.84 3.97 -15.07
C GLU A 64 -2.53 2.85 -15.86
N SER A 65 -2.10 2.63 -17.12
CA SER A 65 -2.67 1.59 -17.97
C SER A 65 -2.46 0.18 -17.39
N ALA A 66 -1.23 -0.12 -16.96
CA ALA A 66 -0.89 -1.42 -16.39
C ALA A 66 -1.59 -1.68 -15.05
N SER A 67 -1.64 -0.67 -14.17
CA SER A 67 -2.34 -0.80 -12.88
C SER A 67 -3.86 -0.93 -13.07
N ARG A 68 -4.45 -0.16 -13.99
CA ARG A 68 -5.87 -0.31 -14.37
C ARG A 68 -6.16 -1.70 -14.93
N SER A 69 -5.32 -2.20 -15.84
CA SER A 69 -5.47 -3.54 -16.41
C SER A 69 -5.38 -4.63 -15.33
N ALA A 70 -4.42 -4.51 -14.41
CA ALA A 70 -4.26 -5.44 -13.29
C ALA A 70 -5.47 -5.39 -12.34
N PHE A 71 -5.98 -4.20 -12.03
CA PHE A 71 -7.16 -4.00 -11.20
C PHE A 71 -8.42 -4.62 -11.84
N LEU A 72 -8.71 -4.29 -13.11
CA LEU A 72 -9.89 -4.79 -13.83
C LEU A 72 -9.88 -6.32 -14.01
N ARG A 73 -8.72 -6.96 -13.88
CA ARG A 73 -8.55 -8.42 -13.92
C ARG A 73 -8.49 -9.05 -12.53
N SER A 74 -8.78 -8.28 -11.47
CA SER A 74 -8.73 -8.70 -10.06
C SER A 74 -7.37 -9.22 -9.61
N LEU A 75 -6.28 -8.73 -10.23
CA LEU A 75 -4.90 -9.08 -9.88
C LEU A 75 -4.27 -8.09 -8.89
N MET A 76 -4.91 -6.93 -8.71
CA MET A 76 -4.49 -5.82 -7.86
C MET A 76 -5.72 -5.28 -7.13
N PRO A 77 -5.66 -5.07 -5.80
CA PRO A 77 -6.75 -4.42 -5.07
C PRO A 77 -6.85 -2.93 -5.46
N LEU A 78 -8.03 -2.33 -5.28
CA LEU A 78 -8.23 -0.92 -5.62
C LEU A 78 -7.22 0.00 -4.91
N GLU A 79 -6.89 -0.28 -3.65
CA GLU A 79 -5.94 0.53 -2.88
C GLU A 79 -4.58 0.65 -3.60
N ASP A 80 -4.03 -0.48 -4.05
CA ASP A 80 -2.74 -0.51 -4.77
C ASP A 80 -2.84 0.25 -6.09
N HIS A 81 -3.96 0.11 -6.81
CA HIS A 81 -4.20 0.85 -8.04
C HIS A 81 -4.26 2.36 -7.81
N LEU A 82 -5.01 2.81 -6.81
CA LEU A 82 -5.10 4.22 -6.43
C LEU A 82 -3.73 4.78 -6.04
N ARG A 83 -2.90 3.99 -5.33
CA ARG A 83 -1.52 4.35 -5.00
C ARG A 83 -0.68 4.54 -6.26
N TYR A 84 -0.77 3.64 -7.24
CA TYR A 84 -0.02 3.76 -8.50
C TYR A 84 -0.50 4.92 -9.37
N MET A 85 -1.80 5.21 -9.39
CA MET A 85 -2.30 6.42 -10.04
C MET A 85 -1.81 7.70 -9.35
N ALA A 86 -1.75 7.70 -8.01
CA ALA A 86 -1.21 8.83 -7.27
C ALA A 86 0.28 9.04 -7.57
N MET A 87 1.07 7.95 -7.65
CA MET A 87 2.47 8.02 -8.07
C MET A 87 2.63 8.58 -9.49
N ALA A 88 1.83 8.10 -10.45
CA ALA A 88 1.85 8.60 -11.82
C ALA A 88 1.50 10.09 -11.89
N ARG A 89 0.48 10.53 -11.14
CA ARG A 89 0.12 11.95 -11.00
C ARG A 89 1.27 12.75 -10.40
N ASP A 90 1.85 12.30 -9.30
CA ASP A 90 2.91 13.04 -8.60
C ASP A 90 4.16 13.19 -9.47
N ALA A 91 4.48 12.17 -10.28
CA ALA A 91 5.55 12.27 -11.28
C ALA A 91 5.22 13.24 -12.44
N ARG A 92 3.94 13.39 -12.81
CA ARG A 92 3.54 14.46 -13.75
C ARG A 92 3.69 15.83 -13.10
N LEU A 93 3.38 15.94 -11.81
CA LEU A 93 3.40 17.18 -11.05
C LEU A 93 4.79 17.62 -10.58
N SER A 94 5.80 16.75 -10.64
CA SER A 94 7.16 17.05 -10.19
C SER A 94 7.95 17.97 -11.13
N GLY A 95 7.39 18.35 -12.29
CA GLY A 95 8.00 19.33 -13.19
C GLY A 95 8.01 20.74 -12.57
N SER A 96 9.17 21.40 -12.56
CA SER A 96 9.39 22.70 -11.91
C SER A 96 8.58 23.86 -12.51
N ASP A 97 8.08 23.73 -13.74
CA ASP A 97 7.48 24.84 -14.50
C ASP A 97 5.96 24.70 -14.76
N LEU A 98 5.25 23.92 -13.93
CA LEU A 98 3.82 23.73 -14.10
C LEU A 98 3.01 24.92 -13.60
N THR A 99 2.22 25.49 -14.51
CA THR A 99 1.20 26.48 -14.19
C THR A 99 0.12 25.90 -13.27
N GLN A 100 -0.55 26.75 -12.50
CA GLN A 100 -1.68 26.37 -11.64
C GLN A 100 -2.79 25.66 -12.43
N LYS A 101 -3.07 26.11 -13.67
CA LYS A 101 -4.02 25.47 -14.58
C LYS A 101 -3.62 24.04 -14.92
N GLN A 102 -2.34 23.79 -15.26
CA GLN A 102 -1.85 22.43 -15.55
C GLN A 102 -1.89 21.54 -14.30
N LYS A 103 -1.64 22.09 -13.11
CA LYS A 103 -1.80 21.35 -11.84
C LYS A 103 -3.26 20.94 -11.63
N ILE A 104 -4.20 21.86 -11.82
CA ILE A 104 -5.65 21.57 -11.73
C ILE A 104 -6.04 20.50 -12.74
N GLU A 105 -5.58 20.61 -13.99
CA GLU A 105 -5.86 19.62 -15.05
C GLU A 105 -5.35 18.22 -14.69
N ALA A 106 -4.11 18.11 -14.18
CA ALA A 106 -3.56 16.83 -13.75
C ALA A 106 -4.37 16.19 -12.60
N TRP A 107 -4.87 17.00 -11.66
CA TRP A 107 -5.77 16.52 -10.61
C TRP A 107 -7.17 16.16 -11.13
N GLY A 108 -7.68 16.90 -12.11
CA GLY A 108 -8.93 16.60 -12.81
C GLY A 108 -8.87 15.27 -13.55
N GLN A 109 -7.81 15.03 -14.32
CA GLN A 109 -7.57 13.74 -14.99
C GLN A 109 -7.50 12.59 -13.98
N TYR A 110 -6.76 12.77 -12.88
CA TYR A 110 -6.68 11.77 -11.80
C TYR A 110 -8.07 11.46 -11.21
N ARG A 111 -8.87 12.50 -10.93
CA ARG A 111 -10.25 12.36 -10.44
C ARG A 111 -11.14 11.60 -11.43
N GLU A 112 -11.10 11.96 -12.71
CA GLU A 112 -11.89 11.33 -13.77
C GLU A 112 -11.53 9.85 -13.94
N GLN A 113 -10.24 9.52 -13.94
CA GLN A 113 -9.77 8.14 -14.01
C GLN A 113 -10.31 7.26 -12.86
N ILE A 114 -10.38 7.80 -11.63
CA ILE A 114 -11.00 7.07 -10.50
C ILE A 114 -12.51 6.92 -10.74
N ALA A 115 -13.17 7.98 -11.18
CA ALA A 115 -14.61 7.99 -11.43
C ALA A 115 -15.01 6.96 -12.51
N GLU A 116 -14.19 6.75 -13.54
CA GLU A 116 -14.40 5.73 -14.57
C GLU A 116 -14.42 4.29 -14.01
N ILE A 117 -13.79 4.06 -12.87
CA ILE A 117 -13.68 2.74 -12.24
C ILE A 117 -14.87 2.44 -11.34
N VAL A 118 -15.53 3.48 -10.79
CA VAL A 118 -16.69 3.32 -9.90
C VAL A 118 -17.80 2.45 -10.52
N PRO A 119 -18.24 2.66 -11.78
CA PRO A 119 -19.23 1.78 -12.40
C PRO A 119 -18.77 0.32 -12.50
N LYS A 120 -17.47 0.07 -12.64
CA LYS A 120 -16.91 -1.29 -12.67
C LYS A 120 -16.94 -1.95 -11.30
N ILE A 121 -16.61 -1.22 -10.24
CA ILE A 121 -16.77 -1.70 -8.85
C ILE A 121 -18.25 -2.03 -8.58
N GLN A 122 -19.16 -1.16 -9.00
CA GLN A 122 -20.60 -1.37 -8.83
C GLN A 122 -21.14 -2.58 -9.63
N GLN A 123 -20.52 -2.95 -10.76
CA GLN A 123 -20.88 -4.18 -11.49
C GLN A 123 -20.58 -5.45 -10.70
N PHE A 124 -19.65 -5.40 -9.73
CA PHE A 124 -19.36 -6.49 -8.81
C PHE A 124 -20.33 -6.55 -7.60
N ASN A 125 -21.31 -5.65 -7.51
CA ASN A 125 -22.38 -5.69 -6.50
C ASN A 125 -23.38 -6.83 -6.80
N GLN A 126 -22.92 -8.07 -6.66
CA GLN A 126 -23.72 -9.28 -6.77
C GLN A 126 -24.00 -9.82 -5.36
N PRO A 127 -25.18 -10.44 -5.11
CA PRO A 127 -25.44 -11.13 -3.85
C PRO A 127 -24.35 -12.19 -3.57
N GLY A 128 -23.60 -12.03 -2.47
CA GLY A 128 -22.51 -12.92 -2.07
C GLY A 128 -21.11 -12.48 -2.49
N ALA A 129 -20.96 -11.45 -3.31
CA ALA A 129 -19.66 -10.79 -3.52
C ALA A 129 -19.36 -9.88 -2.31
N THR A 130 -18.20 -10.07 -1.68
CA THR A 130 -17.77 -9.29 -0.52
C THR A 130 -16.64 -8.31 -0.88
N GLY A 131 -16.43 -7.27 -0.06
CA GLY A 131 -15.33 -6.28 -0.22
C GLY A 131 -15.59 -5.12 -1.20
N TRP A 132 -16.57 -5.22 -2.10
CA TRP A 132 -16.87 -4.15 -3.08
C TRP A 132 -17.34 -2.84 -2.43
N ALA A 133 -18.00 -2.91 -1.26
CA ALA A 133 -18.45 -1.73 -0.53
C ALA A 133 -17.28 -0.90 0.03
N SER A 134 -16.23 -1.58 0.50
CA SER A 134 -14.98 -0.94 0.91
C SER A 134 -14.25 -0.35 -0.29
N GLU A 135 -14.16 -1.08 -1.42
CA GLU A 135 -13.60 -0.52 -2.66
C GLU A 135 -14.35 0.73 -3.14
N LEU A 136 -15.68 0.74 -3.07
CA LEU A 136 -16.48 1.92 -3.40
C LEU A 136 -16.19 3.09 -2.44
N ALA A 137 -16.05 2.82 -1.14
CA ALA A 137 -15.72 3.83 -0.15
C ALA A 137 -14.31 4.42 -0.39
N TRP A 138 -13.35 3.58 -0.78
CA TRP A 138 -12.02 3.98 -1.22
C TRP A 138 -12.04 4.89 -2.44
N ALA A 139 -12.78 4.51 -3.49
CA ALA A 139 -12.92 5.32 -4.69
C ALA A 139 -13.55 6.68 -4.38
N LYS A 140 -14.63 6.70 -3.58
CA LYS A 140 -15.30 7.93 -3.16
C LYS A 140 -14.38 8.85 -2.34
N TYR A 141 -13.60 8.28 -1.42
CA TYR A 141 -12.61 9.06 -0.67
C TYR A 141 -11.54 9.65 -1.59
N ALA A 142 -11.04 8.87 -2.55
CA ALA A 142 -10.01 9.34 -3.48
C ALA A 142 -10.53 10.45 -4.42
N ILE A 143 -11.77 10.35 -4.89
CA ILE A 143 -12.44 11.40 -5.69
C ILE A 143 -12.60 12.68 -4.87
N THR A 144 -13.20 12.60 -3.69
CA THR A 144 -13.43 13.79 -2.82
C THR A 144 -12.12 14.45 -2.38
N ARG A 145 -11.05 13.68 -2.18
CA ARG A 145 -9.70 14.23 -1.94
C ARG A 145 -9.14 14.95 -3.16
N ALA A 146 -9.37 14.44 -4.36
CA ALA A 146 -8.97 15.13 -5.58
C ALA A 146 -9.77 16.44 -5.76
N ASP A 147 -11.07 16.41 -5.49
CA ASP A 147 -11.94 17.60 -5.52
C ASP A 147 -11.49 18.66 -4.51
N GLN A 148 -11.15 18.25 -3.29
CA GLN A 148 -10.55 19.15 -2.29
C GLN A 148 -9.29 19.80 -2.84
N ARG A 149 -8.38 19.02 -3.44
CA ARG A 149 -7.12 19.55 -3.95
C ARG A 149 -7.30 20.48 -5.16
N ILE A 150 -8.25 20.19 -6.03
CA ILE A 150 -8.63 21.08 -7.14
C ILE A 150 -9.16 22.40 -6.58
N ALA A 151 -10.03 22.37 -5.57
CA ALA A 151 -10.57 23.58 -4.95
C ALA A 151 -9.50 24.42 -4.23
N GLU A 152 -8.54 23.77 -3.54
CA GLU A 152 -7.36 24.45 -2.97
C GLU A 152 -6.53 25.13 -4.06
N LEU A 153 -6.29 24.44 -5.17
CA LEU A 153 -5.54 24.98 -6.31
C LEU A 153 -6.32 26.02 -7.10
N ALA A 154 -7.64 26.06 -7.01
CA ALA A 154 -8.47 27.07 -7.68
C ALA A 154 -8.66 28.34 -6.83
N ASP A 155 -8.16 28.36 -5.59
CA ASP A 155 -8.35 29.43 -4.60
C ASP A 155 -9.83 29.80 -4.40
N ASN A 156 -10.71 28.79 -4.40
CA ASN A 156 -12.14 28.96 -4.23
C ASN A 156 -12.58 28.50 -2.82
N PRO A 157 -12.76 29.41 -1.85
CA PRO A 157 -13.02 29.06 -0.46
C PRO A 157 -14.37 28.35 -0.25
N VAL A 158 -15.38 28.66 -1.06
CA VAL A 158 -16.71 28.04 -0.98
C VAL A 158 -16.65 26.59 -1.45
N GLN A 159 -16.05 26.35 -2.62
CA GLN A 159 -15.85 24.99 -3.13
C GLN A 159 -14.94 24.19 -2.21
N LEU A 160 -13.90 24.81 -1.65
CA LEU A 160 -13.00 24.17 -0.69
C LEU A 160 -13.73 23.71 0.57
N ALA A 161 -14.61 24.55 1.15
CA ALA A 161 -15.40 24.19 2.31
C ALA A 161 -16.34 23.00 2.02
N SER A 162 -17.02 22.99 0.86
CA SER A 162 -17.86 21.87 0.42
C SER A 162 -17.03 20.59 0.26
N ALA A 163 -15.93 20.66 -0.49
CA ALA A 163 -15.08 19.51 -0.77
C ALA A 163 -14.45 18.92 0.52
N ARG A 164 -14.11 19.77 1.50
CA ARG A 164 -13.65 19.32 2.83
C ARG A 164 -14.73 18.55 3.58
N SER A 165 -15.96 19.06 3.60
CA SER A 165 -17.11 18.37 4.22
C SER A 165 -17.38 17.02 3.56
N GLU A 166 -17.35 16.96 2.22
CA GLU A 166 -17.51 15.71 1.47
C GLU A 166 -16.38 14.71 1.74
N ALA A 167 -15.13 15.18 1.80
CA ALA A 167 -13.98 14.35 2.16
C ALA A 167 -14.07 13.80 3.59
N GLN A 168 -14.59 14.58 4.54
CA GLN A 168 -14.86 14.12 5.91
C GLN A 168 -15.88 12.98 5.92
N GLN A 169 -17.03 13.17 5.25
CA GLN A 169 -18.07 12.14 5.14
C GLN A 169 -17.54 10.88 4.43
N ALA A 170 -16.81 11.04 3.32
CA ALA A 170 -16.23 9.92 2.59
C ALA A 170 -15.19 9.17 3.43
N SER A 171 -14.38 9.87 4.23
CA SER A 171 -13.40 9.25 5.12
C SER A 171 -14.06 8.46 6.27
N GLN A 172 -15.19 8.94 6.79
CA GLN A 172 -15.97 8.23 7.80
C GLN A 172 -16.60 6.97 7.21
N GLN A 173 -17.14 7.06 5.99
CA GLN A 173 -17.66 5.90 5.27
C GLN A 173 -16.55 4.87 5.02
N LEU A 174 -15.36 5.31 4.58
CA LEU A 174 -14.20 4.45 4.38
C LEU A 174 -13.82 3.71 5.68
N LEU A 175 -13.69 4.42 6.79
CA LEU A 175 -13.37 3.81 8.08
C LEU A 175 -14.43 2.79 8.51
N SER A 176 -15.70 3.18 8.47
CA SER A 176 -16.84 2.32 8.86
C SER A 176 -16.89 1.03 8.05
N GLN A 177 -16.72 1.10 6.72
CA GLN A 177 -16.70 -0.08 5.86
C GLN A 177 -15.46 -0.94 6.10
N THR A 178 -14.30 -0.32 6.32
CA THR A 178 -13.06 -1.08 6.61
C THR A 178 -13.13 -1.77 7.96
N GLU A 179 -13.74 -1.16 8.99
CA GLU A 179 -13.98 -1.80 10.29
C GLU A 179 -14.92 -3.00 10.17
N PHE A 180 -15.99 -2.86 9.39
CA PHE A 180 -16.90 -3.97 9.09
C PHE A 180 -16.19 -5.11 8.34
N ASP A 181 -15.45 -4.81 7.28
CA ASP A 181 -14.70 -5.80 6.51
C ASP A 181 -13.61 -6.47 7.35
N TYR A 182 -12.95 -5.73 8.23
CA TYR A 182 -11.96 -6.27 9.16
C TYR A 182 -12.61 -7.24 10.16
N ALA A 183 -13.78 -6.90 10.71
CA ALA A 183 -14.52 -7.79 11.61
C ALA A 183 -14.94 -9.11 10.94
N LEU A 184 -15.12 -9.11 9.62
CA LEU A 184 -15.42 -10.28 8.80
C LEU A 184 -14.16 -10.99 8.26
N GLY A 185 -12.96 -10.50 8.56
CA GLY A 185 -11.69 -11.05 8.06
C GLY A 185 -11.42 -10.80 6.58
N MET A 186 -12.11 -9.83 5.99
CA MET A 186 -12.02 -9.48 4.55
C MET A 186 -11.05 -8.33 4.29
N SER A 187 -10.72 -7.57 5.33
CA SER A 187 -9.74 -6.49 5.28
C SER A 187 -8.58 -6.79 6.22
N THR A 188 -7.40 -6.28 5.87
CA THR A 188 -6.20 -6.43 6.69
C THR A 188 -6.12 -5.33 7.74
N LEU A 189 -5.32 -5.58 8.78
CA LEU A 189 -5.03 -4.56 9.79
C LEU A 189 -4.28 -3.35 9.19
N SER A 190 -3.60 -3.53 8.06
CA SER A 190 -2.95 -2.42 7.33
C SER A 190 -4.00 -1.49 6.72
N ASP A 191 -5.03 -2.05 6.09
CA ASP A 191 -6.12 -1.29 5.50
C ASP A 191 -6.87 -0.50 6.58
N LEU A 192 -7.11 -1.13 7.75
CA LEU A 192 -7.72 -0.46 8.90
C LEU A 192 -6.84 0.69 9.42
N THR A 193 -5.52 0.50 9.48
CA THR A 193 -4.58 1.56 9.85
C THR A 193 -4.70 2.74 8.89
N TYR A 194 -4.71 2.45 7.59
CA TYR A 194 -4.81 3.46 6.55
C TYR A 194 -6.14 4.21 6.63
N ALA A 195 -7.27 3.50 6.69
CA ALA A 195 -8.60 4.09 6.79
C ALA A 195 -8.73 5.00 8.02
N LYS A 196 -8.18 4.58 9.17
CA LYS A 196 -8.12 5.40 10.39
C LYS A 196 -7.29 6.66 10.19
N ASP A 197 -6.09 6.56 9.62
CA ASP A 197 -5.27 7.75 9.35
C ASP A 197 -5.98 8.73 8.41
N ARG A 198 -6.64 8.23 7.36
CA ARG A 198 -7.43 9.07 6.43
C ARG A 198 -8.61 9.75 7.08
N TYR A 199 -9.37 9.03 7.91
CA TYR A 199 -10.45 9.60 8.71
C TYR A 199 -9.95 10.72 9.61
N LEU A 200 -8.90 10.44 10.38
CA LEU A 200 -8.33 11.39 11.32
C LEU A 200 -7.75 12.63 10.63
N ALA A 201 -7.05 12.45 9.51
CA ALA A 201 -6.48 13.54 8.72
C ALA A 201 -7.53 14.40 8.01
N SER A 202 -8.72 13.87 7.75
CA SER A 202 -9.83 14.63 7.16
C SER A 202 -10.66 15.39 8.21
N ASN A 203 -10.69 14.91 9.46
CA ASN A 203 -11.47 15.52 10.56
C ASN A 203 -10.65 16.46 11.44
N ASP A 204 -9.43 16.83 11.03
CA ASP A 204 -8.51 17.66 11.81
C ASP A 204 -8.37 17.19 13.27
N ALA A 205 -8.41 15.87 13.49
CA ALA A 205 -8.29 15.30 14.82
C ALA A 205 -6.94 15.70 15.44
N ASP A 206 -6.96 16.04 16.73
CA ASP A 206 -5.75 16.38 17.45
C ASP A 206 -4.72 15.25 17.41
N ARG A 207 -3.44 15.62 17.51
CA ARG A 207 -2.31 14.70 17.41
C ARG A 207 -2.43 13.51 18.37
N ASP A 208 -2.85 13.75 19.61
CA ASP A 208 -2.84 12.72 20.65
C ASP A 208 -3.91 11.66 20.38
N ARG A 209 -5.09 12.08 19.90
CA ARG A 209 -6.11 11.17 19.39
C ARG A 209 -5.61 10.36 18.20
N ARG A 210 -4.87 10.97 17.27
CA ARG A 210 -4.28 10.28 16.12
C ARG A 210 -3.27 9.22 16.54
N LEU A 211 -2.34 9.61 17.41
CA LEU A 211 -1.32 8.71 17.95
C LEU A 211 -1.93 7.58 18.76
N GLY A 212 -2.95 7.84 19.57
CA GLY A 212 -3.66 6.82 20.35
C GLY A 212 -4.32 5.76 19.48
N GLN A 213 -4.95 6.16 18.37
CA GLN A 213 -5.56 5.22 17.42
C GLN A 213 -4.52 4.35 16.71
N LEU A 214 -3.43 4.96 16.21
CA LEU A 214 -2.32 4.20 15.60
C LEU A 214 -1.66 3.27 16.62
N ALA A 215 -1.53 3.68 17.89
CA ALA A 215 -1.00 2.85 18.96
C ALA A 215 -1.90 1.65 19.26
N GLY A 216 -3.22 1.85 19.25
CA GLY A 216 -4.19 0.77 19.38
C GLY A 216 -4.06 -0.26 18.25
N VAL A 217 -3.89 0.19 17.00
CA VAL A 217 -3.67 -0.72 15.87
C VAL A 217 -2.34 -1.47 15.99
N LYS A 218 -1.25 -0.77 16.34
CA LYS A 218 0.05 -1.41 16.60
C LYS A 218 -0.06 -2.50 17.68
N ALA A 219 -0.73 -2.20 18.80
CA ALA A 219 -0.93 -3.16 19.88
C ALA A 219 -1.73 -4.40 19.42
N MET A 220 -2.73 -4.22 18.56
CA MET A 220 -3.43 -5.35 17.92
C MET A 220 -2.45 -6.16 17.04
N GLN A 221 -1.67 -5.52 16.17
CA GLN A 221 -0.68 -6.20 15.32
C GLN A 221 0.34 -7.00 16.15
N GLU A 222 0.84 -6.42 17.23
CA GLU A 222 1.76 -7.07 18.16
C GLU A 222 1.12 -8.26 18.90
N ALA A 223 -0.17 -8.18 19.24
CA ALA A 223 -0.90 -9.30 19.83
C ALA A 223 -1.03 -10.46 18.84
N TRP A 224 -1.32 -10.17 17.56
CA TRP A 224 -1.35 -11.18 16.49
C TRP A 224 0.03 -11.75 16.18
N ASN A 225 1.07 -10.93 16.18
CA ASN A 225 2.45 -11.36 15.96
C ASN A 225 2.86 -12.41 17.01
N ARG A 226 2.58 -12.10 18.28
CA ARG A 226 2.86 -13.00 19.42
C ARG A 226 2.13 -14.33 19.36
N ARG A 227 0.96 -14.38 18.71
CA ARG A 227 0.17 -15.62 18.53
C ARG A 227 0.74 -16.56 17.46
N GLY A 228 1.70 -16.10 16.64
CA GLY A 228 2.34 -16.92 15.61
C GLY A 228 1.53 -17.03 14.30
N ALA A 229 1.99 -17.91 13.40
CA ALA A 229 1.41 -18.13 12.06
C ALA A 229 1.53 -16.99 11.02
N GLY A 230 2.35 -15.96 11.30
CA GLY A 230 2.61 -14.88 10.33
C GLY A 230 1.45 -13.91 10.12
N ILE A 231 0.39 -13.96 10.94
CA ILE A 231 -0.80 -13.10 10.85
C ILE A 231 -0.50 -11.67 11.31
N GLY A 232 0.42 -11.48 12.25
CA GLY A 232 0.92 -10.17 12.66
C GLY A 232 2.33 -9.89 12.16
N ARG A 233 2.54 -9.83 10.84
CA ARG A 233 3.89 -9.65 10.26
C ARG A 233 4.63 -8.46 10.87
N ALA A 234 5.90 -8.67 11.22
CA ALA A 234 6.71 -7.67 11.92
C ALA A 234 6.94 -6.40 11.09
N ASP A 235 7.00 -6.52 9.76
CA ASP A 235 7.12 -5.36 8.89
C ASP A 235 5.88 -4.47 8.93
N LYS A 236 4.68 -5.04 9.11
CA LYS A 236 3.44 -4.26 9.27
C LYS A 236 3.36 -3.51 10.60
N ILE A 237 3.96 -4.05 11.66
CA ILE A 237 4.14 -3.32 12.93
C ILE A 237 5.06 -2.11 12.72
N LEU A 238 6.16 -2.31 12.01
CA LEU A 238 7.12 -1.25 11.70
C LEU A 238 6.52 -0.20 10.77
N GLU A 239 5.68 -0.58 9.79
CA GLU A 239 4.94 0.36 8.94
C GLU A 239 4.06 1.31 9.79
N THR A 240 3.31 0.77 10.75
CA THR A 240 2.52 1.58 11.70
C THR A 240 3.41 2.47 12.56
N GLU A 241 4.58 1.98 12.99
CA GLU A 241 5.54 2.77 13.78
C GLU A 241 6.17 3.90 12.95
N VAL A 242 6.46 3.68 11.66
CA VAL A 242 6.88 4.73 10.72
C VAL A 242 5.80 5.81 10.63
N ALA A 243 4.53 5.43 10.49
CA ALA A 243 3.42 6.40 10.45
C ALA A 243 3.30 7.23 11.74
N GLN A 244 3.44 6.60 12.91
CA GLN A 244 3.45 7.29 14.20
C GLN A 244 4.63 8.28 14.32
N ASN A 245 5.82 7.85 13.95
CA ASN A 245 7.03 8.69 14.02
C ASN A 245 6.95 9.85 13.01
N LEU A 246 6.40 9.61 11.81
CA LEU A 246 6.18 10.67 10.84
C LEU A 246 5.20 11.73 11.36
N LEU A 247 4.11 11.31 11.99
CA LEU A 247 3.15 12.24 12.59
C LEU A 247 3.78 13.05 13.72
N ARG A 248 4.57 12.41 14.60
CA ARG A 248 5.32 13.10 15.66
C ARG A 248 6.28 14.12 15.06
N PHE A 249 7.06 13.71 14.05
CA PHE A 249 8.01 14.57 13.37
C PHE A 249 7.34 15.81 12.74
N GLN A 250 6.23 15.64 12.03
CA GLN A 250 5.48 16.75 11.42
C GLN A 250 4.99 17.78 12.44
N GLU A 251 4.62 17.35 13.64
CA GLU A 251 4.23 18.25 14.72
C GLU A 251 5.44 18.89 15.40
N THR A 252 6.51 18.13 15.66
CA THR A 252 7.76 18.67 16.21
C THR A 252 8.38 19.70 15.27
N LEU A 253 8.21 19.59 13.95
CA LEU A 253 8.63 20.61 13.00
C LEU A 253 7.93 21.96 13.18
N LYS A 254 6.70 22.00 13.71
CA LYS A 254 5.94 23.25 13.86
C LYS A 254 6.35 24.07 15.08
N SER A 255 6.81 23.42 16.15
CA SER A 255 6.99 24.07 17.46
C SER A 255 8.09 23.48 18.33
N GLY A 256 8.81 22.45 17.87
CA GLY A 256 9.83 21.75 18.65
C GLY A 256 11.20 22.42 18.60
N GLU A 257 12.01 22.12 19.61
CA GLU A 257 13.41 22.57 19.61
C GLU A 257 14.23 21.81 18.55
N PRO A 258 15.28 22.41 17.95
CA PRO A 258 16.11 21.76 16.93
C PRO A 258 16.65 20.39 17.35
N LYS A 259 16.98 20.22 18.63
CA LYS A 259 17.45 18.95 19.19
C LYS A 259 16.37 17.87 19.17
N GLU A 260 15.13 18.23 19.45
CA GLU A 260 13.99 17.32 19.41
C GLU A 260 13.65 16.94 17.98
N ILE A 261 13.67 17.91 17.06
CA ILE A 261 13.47 17.68 15.62
C ILE A 261 14.51 16.68 15.09
N ALA A 262 15.79 16.88 15.43
CA ALA A 262 16.87 15.96 15.04
C ALA A 262 16.70 14.55 15.65
N ALA A 263 16.26 14.46 16.91
CA ALA A 263 15.99 13.17 17.55
C ALA A 263 14.82 12.42 16.90
N GLN A 264 13.73 13.12 16.56
CA GLN A 264 12.60 12.52 15.85
C GLN A 264 12.98 12.07 14.43
N MET A 265 13.78 12.88 13.72
CA MET A 265 14.32 12.52 12.41
C MET A 265 15.17 11.25 12.48
N ALA A 266 16.07 11.15 13.45
CA ALA A 266 16.91 9.96 13.66
C ALA A 266 16.08 8.71 14.00
N SER A 267 15.04 8.86 14.83
CA SER A 267 14.11 7.77 15.14
C SER A 267 13.36 7.30 13.90
N LEU A 268 12.83 8.23 13.10
CA LEU A 268 12.11 7.94 11.86
C LEU A 268 13.02 7.24 10.83
N ASP A 269 14.26 7.70 10.66
CA ASP A 269 15.26 7.05 9.80
C ASP A 269 15.53 5.61 10.25
N ARG A 270 15.82 5.39 11.53
CA ARG A 270 16.07 4.06 12.09
C ARG A 270 14.90 3.09 11.84
N VAL A 271 13.68 3.50 12.19
CA VAL A 271 12.49 2.64 12.04
C VAL A 271 12.17 2.38 10.56
N SER A 272 12.33 3.38 9.69
CA SER A 272 12.09 3.20 8.25
C SER A 272 13.10 2.25 7.59
N ARG A 273 14.37 2.26 8.03
CA ARG A 273 15.38 1.29 7.61
C ARG A 273 15.01 -0.12 8.07
N GLN A 274 14.65 -0.28 9.34
CA GLN A 274 14.24 -1.57 9.89
C GLN A 274 13.00 -2.12 9.17
N HIS A 275 12.02 -1.26 8.86
CA HIS A 275 10.85 -1.62 8.08
C HIS A 275 11.25 -2.22 6.72
N PHE A 276 12.09 -1.52 5.95
CA PHE A 276 12.55 -2.02 4.65
C PHE A 276 13.28 -3.36 4.77
N GLN A 277 14.24 -3.47 5.70
CA GLN A 277 15.01 -4.70 5.91
C GLN A 277 14.10 -5.89 6.23
N THR A 278 13.12 -5.69 7.11
CA THR A 278 12.13 -6.71 7.47
C THR A 278 11.23 -7.06 6.27
N SER A 279 10.81 -6.07 5.48
CA SER A 279 10.05 -6.31 4.24
C SER A 279 10.85 -7.10 3.20
N VAL A 280 12.17 -6.91 3.10
CA VAL A 280 13.04 -7.72 2.23
C VAL A 280 13.03 -9.18 2.66
N GLU A 281 13.08 -9.47 3.96
CA GLU A 281 13.03 -10.84 4.48
C GLU A 281 11.70 -11.52 4.11
N TYR A 282 10.57 -10.85 4.36
CA TYR A 282 9.26 -11.40 3.98
C TYR A 282 9.11 -11.56 2.46
N PHE A 283 9.72 -10.68 1.66
CA PHE A 283 9.72 -10.82 0.20
C PHE A 283 10.54 -12.02 -0.27
N LYS A 284 11.76 -12.21 0.27
CA LYS A 284 12.64 -13.34 -0.04
C LYS A 284 11.97 -14.68 0.34
N ASN A 285 11.23 -14.70 1.43
CA ASN A 285 10.48 -15.87 1.90
C ASN A 285 9.15 -16.10 1.14
N GLY A 286 8.81 -15.25 0.16
CA GLY A 286 7.59 -15.38 -0.64
C GLY A 286 6.29 -14.97 0.09
N THR A 287 6.40 -14.47 1.32
CA THR A 287 5.29 -14.03 2.17
C THR A 287 4.90 -12.57 1.97
N ALA A 288 5.73 -11.80 1.24
CA ALA A 288 5.42 -10.45 0.79
C ALA A 288 5.55 -10.35 -0.75
N PRO A 289 4.59 -9.73 -1.44
CA PRO A 289 4.70 -9.37 -2.85
C PRO A 289 5.61 -8.15 -3.07
N LEU A 290 6.04 -7.93 -4.32
CA LEU A 290 6.96 -6.86 -4.70
C LEU A 290 6.44 -5.46 -4.32
N HIS A 291 5.15 -5.17 -4.53
CA HIS A 291 4.57 -3.88 -4.17
C HIS A 291 4.75 -3.51 -2.68
N GLN A 292 4.75 -4.48 -1.74
CA GLN A 292 4.97 -4.18 -0.32
C GLN A 292 6.41 -3.73 -0.07
N LEU A 293 7.37 -4.35 -0.76
CA LEU A 293 8.75 -3.91 -0.73
C LEU A 293 8.89 -2.51 -1.35
N THR A 294 8.22 -2.25 -2.47
CA THR A 294 8.16 -0.91 -3.09
C THR A 294 7.59 0.14 -2.13
N ASN A 295 6.51 -0.18 -1.39
CA ASN A 295 5.92 0.70 -0.38
C ASN A 295 6.91 1.07 0.73
N SER A 296 7.73 0.11 1.19
CA SER A 296 8.75 0.40 2.21
C SER A 296 9.83 1.37 1.70
N ILE A 297 10.16 1.35 0.40
CA ILE A 297 11.05 2.34 -0.23
C ILE A 297 10.38 3.70 -0.39
N LEU A 298 9.10 3.75 -0.76
CA LEU A 298 8.35 5.02 -0.85
C LEU A 298 8.39 5.80 0.47
N LEU A 299 8.21 5.10 1.59
CA LEU A 299 8.32 5.70 2.93
C LEU A 299 9.72 6.27 3.19
N ARG A 300 10.76 5.56 2.76
CA ARG A 300 12.15 6.06 2.87
C ARG A 300 12.45 7.20 1.92
N GLN A 301 11.87 7.22 0.72
CA GLN A 301 12.00 8.34 -0.19
C GLN A 301 11.34 9.59 0.39
N ARG A 302 10.18 9.45 1.04
CA ARG A 302 9.55 10.57 1.75
C ARG A 302 10.47 11.15 2.83
N LEU A 303 11.21 10.31 3.54
CA LEU A 303 12.23 10.76 4.49
C LEU A 303 13.36 11.54 3.79
N GLN A 304 13.87 11.05 2.65
CA GLN A 304 14.87 11.77 1.87
C GLN A 304 14.35 13.13 1.39
N GLN A 305 13.08 13.22 1.01
CA GLN A 305 12.45 14.49 0.65
C GLN A 305 12.40 15.46 1.84
N LEU A 306 11.99 15.00 3.02
CA LEU A 306 11.97 15.83 4.24
C LEU A 306 13.37 16.32 4.61
N GLN A 307 14.41 15.50 4.44
CA GLN A 307 15.80 15.90 4.65
C GLN A 307 16.32 16.92 3.62
N ARG A 308 15.72 16.99 2.42
CA ARG A 308 16.04 18.05 1.44
C ARG A 308 15.34 19.36 1.77
N GLU A 309 14.11 19.27 2.25
CA GLU A 309 13.33 20.42 2.72
C GLU A 309 13.98 21.04 3.97
N ALA A 310 14.74 20.25 4.74
CA ALA A 310 15.51 20.68 5.92
C ALA A 310 16.95 20.11 5.92
N PRO A 311 17.88 20.68 5.13
CA PRO A 311 19.25 20.16 4.94
C PRO A 311 20.06 20.04 6.23
N GLU A 312 19.77 20.85 7.24
CA GLU A 312 20.38 20.82 8.57
C GLU A 312 20.08 19.52 9.34
N LEU A 313 19.03 18.80 8.95
CA LEU A 313 18.65 17.49 9.49
C LEU A 313 19.17 16.33 8.64
N ALA A 314 19.86 16.62 7.53
CA ALA A 314 20.30 15.59 6.59
C ALA A 314 21.45 14.75 7.17
N ASN A 315 21.24 13.44 7.19
CA ASN A 315 22.28 12.48 7.58
C ASN A 315 22.89 11.84 6.32
N LYS A 316 24.21 12.03 6.10
CA LYS A 316 24.94 11.45 4.96
C LYS A 316 24.85 9.91 4.93
N ASP A 317 24.84 9.26 6.09
CA ASP A 317 24.70 7.81 6.19
C ASP A 317 23.30 7.34 5.77
N SER A 318 22.27 8.19 5.93
CA SER A 318 20.90 7.91 5.48
C SER A 318 20.80 7.92 3.97
N LYS A 319 21.46 8.87 3.29
CA LYS A 319 21.53 8.90 1.82
C LYS A 319 22.24 7.67 1.26
N ARG A 320 23.40 7.29 1.82
CA ARG A 320 24.13 6.09 1.39
C ARG A 320 23.30 4.83 1.62
N ALA A 321 22.74 4.68 2.82
CA ALA A 321 21.87 3.55 3.13
C ALA A 321 20.72 3.50 2.12
N PHE A 322 20.02 4.61 1.85
CA PHE A 322 18.94 4.64 0.86
C PHE A 322 19.35 4.13 -0.52
N GLN A 323 20.57 4.41 -0.98
CA GLN A 323 21.07 3.87 -2.25
C GLN A 323 21.28 2.34 -2.21
N GLU A 324 21.78 1.81 -1.10
CA GLU A 324 21.90 0.35 -0.88
C GLU A 324 20.50 -0.30 -0.83
N ASP A 325 19.59 0.40 -0.15
CA ASP A 325 18.14 0.30 -0.18
C ASP A 325 17.57 0.02 -1.57
N TRP A 326 17.80 1.02 -2.41
CA TRP A 326 17.35 1.11 -3.78
C TRP A 326 17.93 0.00 -4.65
N ASN A 327 19.23 -0.28 -4.53
CA ASN A 327 19.89 -1.35 -5.27
C ASN A 327 19.29 -2.73 -4.91
N THR A 328 18.94 -2.93 -3.64
CA THR A 328 18.28 -4.17 -3.18
C THR A 328 16.90 -4.33 -3.81
N LEU A 329 16.10 -3.26 -3.87
CA LEU A 329 14.80 -3.26 -4.55
C LEU A 329 14.95 -3.58 -6.05
N GLN A 330 15.93 -2.98 -6.73
CA GLN A 330 16.16 -3.25 -8.16
C GLN A 330 16.55 -4.71 -8.43
N GLN A 331 17.38 -5.30 -7.57
CA GLN A 331 17.71 -6.73 -7.66
C GLN A 331 16.49 -7.61 -7.41
N ALA A 332 15.67 -7.28 -6.41
CA ALA A 332 14.41 -7.97 -6.11
C ALA A 332 13.45 -7.91 -7.30
N ALA A 333 13.31 -6.73 -7.93
CA ALA A 333 12.49 -6.53 -9.12
C ALA A 333 13.00 -7.36 -10.32
N ALA A 334 14.31 -7.36 -10.58
CA ALA A 334 14.92 -8.11 -11.67
C ALA A 334 14.73 -9.63 -11.53
N SER A 335 14.55 -10.14 -10.31
CA SER A 335 14.29 -11.56 -10.07
C SER A 335 12.86 -12.01 -10.39
N LYS A 336 11.93 -11.08 -10.62
CA LYS A 336 10.52 -11.39 -10.89
C LYS A 336 10.24 -11.42 -12.39
N THR A 337 9.50 -12.43 -12.80
CA THR A 337 8.94 -12.53 -14.16
C THR A 337 7.43 -12.32 -14.07
N ASP A 338 6.90 -11.36 -14.82
CA ASP A 338 5.47 -11.19 -14.90
C ASP A 338 4.82 -12.27 -15.76
N ARG A 339 3.92 -13.03 -15.16
CA ARG A 339 3.14 -14.07 -15.86
C ARG A 339 1.69 -13.68 -16.08
N ARG A 340 1.19 -12.66 -15.38
CA ARG A 340 -0.26 -12.37 -15.31
C ARG A 340 -0.61 -10.90 -15.48
N GLY A 341 0.32 -9.96 -15.40
CA GLY A 341 0.09 -8.52 -15.61
C GLY A 341 0.13 -7.67 -14.34
N ARG A 342 0.22 -8.28 -13.14
CA ARG A 342 0.37 -7.52 -11.88
C ARG A 342 1.79 -6.98 -11.74
N ILE A 343 2.78 -7.83 -11.97
CA ILE A 343 4.19 -7.49 -11.72
C ILE A 343 4.62 -6.36 -12.66
N GLN A 344 4.08 -6.25 -13.88
CA GLN A 344 4.35 -5.15 -14.78
C GLN A 344 4.05 -3.78 -14.15
N ALA A 345 2.92 -3.64 -13.45
CA ALA A 345 2.59 -2.40 -12.77
C ALA A 345 3.57 -2.12 -11.62
N ASP A 346 3.95 -3.13 -10.85
CA ASP A 346 4.96 -3.01 -9.78
C ASP A 346 6.32 -2.58 -10.34
N LEU A 347 6.75 -3.16 -11.47
CA LEU A 347 8.00 -2.80 -12.15
C LEU A 347 7.96 -1.36 -12.68
N LEU A 348 6.86 -0.95 -13.31
CA LEU A 348 6.68 0.42 -13.78
C LEU A 348 6.68 1.44 -12.64
N ALA A 349 6.11 1.08 -11.47
CA ALA A 349 6.16 1.91 -10.28
C ALA A 349 7.60 2.09 -9.79
N ILE A 350 8.41 1.02 -9.81
CA ILE A 350 9.85 1.08 -9.47
C ILE A 350 10.62 1.92 -10.51
N ASP A 351 10.33 1.77 -11.79
CA ASP A 351 10.96 2.57 -12.84
C ASP A 351 10.66 4.06 -12.66
N LEU A 352 9.42 4.41 -12.30
CA LEU A 352 9.03 5.78 -12.01
C LEU A 352 9.78 6.37 -10.80
N LEU A 353 9.98 5.56 -9.75
CA LEU A 353 10.78 5.94 -8.60
C LEU A 353 12.25 6.16 -8.97
N SER A 354 12.80 5.33 -9.86
CA SER A 354 14.18 5.47 -10.33
C SER A 354 14.47 6.84 -10.94
N VAL A 355 13.49 7.42 -11.65
CA VAL A 355 13.60 8.77 -12.24
C VAL A 355 13.76 9.81 -11.15
N SER A 356 12.93 9.75 -10.11
CA SER A 356 12.98 10.69 -8.98
C SER A 356 14.23 10.56 -8.11
N VAL A 357 14.87 9.38 -8.07
CA VAL A 357 16.14 9.16 -7.36
C VAL A 357 17.34 9.64 -8.19
N ASN A 358 17.24 9.58 -9.53
CA ASN A 358 18.32 9.91 -10.45
C ASN A 358 18.31 11.36 -10.94
N SER A 359 17.18 12.08 -10.85
CA SER A 359 17.08 13.51 -11.14
C SER A 359 17.87 14.41 -10.17
N ASP A 360 18.56 13.80 -9.20
CA ASP A 360 19.35 14.44 -8.14
C ASP A 360 20.85 14.49 -8.44
N LYS A 361 21.24 14.36 -9.71
CA LYS A 361 22.57 14.67 -10.25
C LYS A 361 22.45 15.89 -11.16
#